data_AF-D5X3A7-F1
#
_entry.id   AF-D5X3A7-F1
#
_cell.length_a   1.000
_cell.length_b   1.000
_cell.length_c   1.000
_cell.angle_alpha   90.00
_cell.angle_beta   90.00
_cell.angle_gamma   90.00
#
_symmetry.space_group_name_H-M   'P 1'
#
loop_
_entity.id
_entity.type
_entity.pdbx_description
1 polymer ?
#
loop_
_entity_poly.entity_id
_entity_poly.type
_entity_poly.pdbx_seq_one_letter_code
_entity_poly.pdbx_strand_id
1 'polypeptide(L)'
;MKLQPDFSPDTQMVSAYGPGYVEVNGVRHISACVFAPQQSPKPWGAEHVGALLPTHIDALLLDPLPEVVLIGTGREQHLLPAALMRQLISRRIGWEVMDTAAACRTYNILAGEGRHVLAALMIE
;
A
#
# COMPACT_ATOMS: atom_id res chain seq x y z
N MET A 1 27.95 -16.65 8.96
CA MET A 1 27.13 -16.43 7.75
C MET A 1 26.45 -15.08 7.88
N LYS A 2 26.74 -14.12 7.00
CA LYS A 2 25.95 -12.89 6.89
C LYS A 2 24.89 -13.15 5.82
N LEU A 3 23.65 -13.38 6.24
CA LEU A 3 22.50 -13.36 5.35
C LEU A 3 22.30 -11.90 4.93
N GLN A 4 22.90 -11.51 3.81
CA GLN A 4 22.47 -10.30 3.13
C GLN A 4 21.17 -10.67 2.43
N PRO A 5 20.04 -10.01 2.75
CA PRO A 5 18.84 -10.21 1.97
C PRO A 5 19.12 -9.76 0.53
N ASP A 6 18.84 -10.65 -0.44
CA ASP A 6 18.89 -10.38 -1.88
C ASP A 6 17.74 -9.42 -2.25
N PHE A 7 17.81 -8.17 -1.82
CA PHE A 7 16.92 -7.15 -2.33
C PHE A 7 17.43 -6.70 -3.68
N SER A 8 16.54 -6.74 -4.69
CA SER A 8 16.81 -5.99 -5.90
C SER A 8 16.89 -4.51 -5.52
N PRO A 9 17.95 -3.78 -5.93
CA PRO A 9 18.13 -2.38 -5.57
C PRO A 9 16.96 -1.48 -6.00
N ASP A 10 16.14 -1.96 -6.94
CA ASP A 10 14.95 -1.27 -7.46
C ASP A 10 13.67 -1.51 -6.63
N THR A 11 13.75 -2.26 -5.54
CA THR A 11 12.60 -2.54 -4.67
C THR A 11 12.09 -1.23 -4.05
N GLN A 12 10.81 -0.93 -4.23
CA GLN A 12 10.17 0.23 -3.60
C GLN A 12 10.07 -0.01 -2.10
N MET A 13 10.83 0.73 -1.29
CA MET A 13 10.85 0.62 0.17
C MET A 13 10.48 1.95 0.80
N VAL A 14 9.65 1.91 1.85
CA VAL A 14 9.34 3.12 2.62
C VAL A 14 10.57 3.49 3.44
N SER A 15 11.15 4.65 3.16
CA SER A 15 12.34 5.19 3.82
C SER A 15 11.99 6.00 5.07
N ALA A 16 10.87 6.74 5.03
CA ALA A 16 10.37 7.53 6.15
C ALA A 16 8.86 7.75 6.00
N TYR A 17 8.18 8.13 7.08
CA TYR A 17 6.79 8.56 7.06
C TYR A 17 6.52 9.48 8.27
N GLY A 18 5.54 10.36 8.13
CA GLY A 18 5.13 11.27 9.18
C GLY A 18 3.85 12.00 8.82
N PRO A 19 3.44 13.00 9.63
CA PRO A 19 2.27 13.82 9.33
C PRO A 19 2.41 14.46 7.93
N GLY A 20 1.42 14.22 7.06
CA GLY A 20 1.37 14.78 5.71
C GLY A 20 2.33 14.17 4.69
N TYR A 21 3.11 13.12 5.01
CA TYR A 21 3.98 12.50 4.00
C TYR A 21 4.33 11.03 4.25
N VAL A 22 4.61 10.34 3.15
CA VAL A 22 5.32 9.06 3.10
C VAL A 22 6.48 9.21 2.14
N GLU A 23 7.66 8.72 2.50
CA GLU A 23 8.86 8.76 1.68
C GLU A 23 9.19 7.35 1.21
N VAL A 24 9.24 7.15 -0.11
CA VAL A 24 9.57 5.86 -0.75
C VAL A 24 10.87 6.04 -1.52
N ASN A 25 11.89 5.26 -1.17
CA ASN A 25 13.24 5.35 -1.74
C ASN A 25 13.78 6.81 -1.80
N GLY A 26 13.57 7.58 -0.72
CA GLY A 26 14.00 8.98 -0.62
C GLY A 26 13.12 10.00 -1.36
N VAL A 27 12.05 9.57 -2.03
CA VAL A 27 11.09 10.47 -2.70
C VAL A 27 9.86 10.65 -1.82
N ARG A 28 9.53 11.91 -1.50
CA ARG A 28 8.38 12.25 -0.67
C ARG A 28 7.08 12.31 -1.47
N HIS A 29 6.07 11.64 -0.96
CA HIS A 29 4.69 11.66 -1.42
C HIS A 29 3.82 12.33 -0.36
N ILE A 30 3.06 13.33 -0.77
CA ILE A 30 2.20 14.16 0.10
C ILE A 30 0.71 13.99 -0.23
N SER A 31 0.40 12.99 -1.04
CA SER A 31 -0.96 12.66 -1.49
C SER A 31 -1.13 11.16 -1.56
N ALA A 32 -2.38 10.70 -1.50
CA ALA A 32 -2.69 9.28 -1.48
C ALA A 32 -2.05 8.55 -2.67
N CYS A 33 -1.37 7.44 -2.38
CA CYS A 33 -0.59 6.71 -3.37
C CYS A 33 -0.72 5.19 -3.23
N VAL A 34 -0.47 4.51 -4.35
CA VAL A 34 -0.40 3.05 -4.45
C VAL A 34 0.95 2.64 -5.01
N PHE A 35 1.55 1.60 -4.44
CA PHE A 35 2.81 1.03 -4.93
C PHE A 35 2.97 -0.43 -4.51
N ALA A 36 3.91 -1.11 -5.16
CA ALA A 36 4.32 -2.49 -4.88
C ALA A 36 5.85 -2.58 -4.97
N PRO A 37 6.49 -3.67 -4.50
CA PRO A 37 7.94 -3.84 -4.55
C PRO A 37 8.57 -3.48 -5.90
N GLN A 38 7.95 -3.88 -7.02
CA GLN A 38 8.45 -3.62 -8.37
C GLN A 38 7.68 -2.54 -9.14
N GLN A 39 6.86 -1.74 -8.45
CA GLN A 39 6.04 -0.69 -9.07
C GLN A 39 6.12 0.61 -8.29
N SER A 40 6.70 1.64 -8.91
CA SER A 40 6.83 2.96 -8.29
C SER A 40 5.49 3.57 -7.87
N PRO A 41 5.47 4.42 -6.83
CA PRO A 41 4.27 5.10 -6.38
C PRO A 41 3.53 5.85 -7.47
N LYS A 42 2.23 5.60 -7.54
CA LYS A 42 1.27 6.29 -8.40
C LYS A 42 0.15 6.89 -7.56
N PRO A 43 -0.49 7.98 -8.00
CA PRO A 43 -1.66 8.51 -7.33
C PRO A 43 -2.75 7.44 -7.19
N TRP A 44 -3.35 7.31 -6.00
CA TRP A 44 -4.46 6.38 -5.80
C TRP A 44 -5.79 6.95 -6.36
N GLY A 45 -5.93 8.28 -6.36
CA GLY A 45 -7.10 8.98 -6.89
C GLY A 45 -8.19 9.29 -5.85
N ALA A 46 -8.14 8.69 -4.66
CA ALA A 46 -9.00 9.07 -3.54
C ALA A 46 -8.31 10.11 -2.65
N GLU A 47 -9.02 11.19 -2.30
CA GLU A 47 -8.47 12.26 -1.44
C GLU A 47 -8.51 11.89 0.05
N HIS A 48 -9.51 11.11 0.47
CA HIS A 48 -9.70 10.64 1.83
C HIS A 48 -10.52 9.35 1.82
N VAL A 49 -10.53 8.65 2.95
CA VAL A 49 -11.16 7.32 3.08
C VAL A 49 -12.65 7.35 2.73
N GLY A 50 -13.37 8.39 3.15
CA GLY A 50 -14.80 8.56 2.87
C GLY A 50 -15.13 8.75 1.38
N ALA A 51 -14.16 9.13 0.54
CA ALA A 51 -14.30 9.29 -0.90
C ALA A 51 -13.91 8.03 -1.69
N LEU A 52 -13.61 6.91 -1.00
CA LEU A 52 -13.31 5.66 -1.69
C LEU A 52 -14.54 5.14 -2.44
N LEU A 53 -14.32 4.80 -3.71
CA LEU A 53 -15.30 4.26 -4.63
C LEU A 53 -14.81 2.89 -5.09
N PRO A 54 -15.69 2.00 -5.57
CA PRO A 54 -15.29 0.71 -6.12
C PRO A 54 -14.20 0.81 -7.21
N THR A 55 -14.24 1.87 -8.02
CA THR A 55 -13.21 2.16 -9.04
C THR A 55 -11.82 2.40 -8.46
N HIS A 56 -11.71 2.94 -7.24
CA HIS A 56 -10.44 3.09 -6.53
C HIS A 56 -9.89 1.75 -6.05
N ILE A 57 -10.76 0.75 -5.84
CA ILE A 57 -10.36 -0.62 -5.48
C ILE A 57 -9.97 -1.41 -6.73
N ASP A 58 -10.67 -1.20 -7.85
CA ASP A 58 -10.29 -1.79 -9.13
C ASP A 58 -8.85 -1.40 -9.53
N ALA A 59 -8.42 -0.18 -9.19
CA ALA A 59 -7.04 0.29 -9.42
C ALA A 59 -5.97 -0.49 -8.63
N LEU A 60 -6.37 -1.28 -7.61
CA LEU A 60 -5.48 -2.12 -6.80
C LEU A 60 -5.25 -3.50 -7.43
N LEU A 61 -6.02 -3.84 -8.47
CA LEU A 61 -5.93 -5.11 -9.20
C LEU A 61 -4.79 -5.03 -10.24
N LEU A 62 -3.54 -4.99 -9.76
CA LEU A 62 -2.36 -4.97 -10.61
C LEU A 62 -2.23 -6.24 -11.47
N ASP A 63 -1.38 -6.18 -12.49
CA ASP A 63 -0.91 -7.37 -13.21
C ASP A 63 0.62 -7.51 -13.02
N PRO A 64 1.11 -8.60 -12.40
CA PRO A 64 0.33 -9.67 -11.74
C PRO A 64 -0.51 -9.16 -10.55
N LEU A 65 -1.47 -9.96 -10.08
CA LEU A 65 -2.28 -9.60 -8.91
C LEU A 65 -1.44 -9.68 -7.62
N PRO A 66 -1.64 -8.74 -6.67
CA PRO A 66 -0.99 -8.83 -5.36
C PRO A 66 -1.57 -9.98 -4.54
N GLU A 67 -0.73 -10.56 -3.69
CA GLU A 67 -1.15 -11.57 -2.69
C GLU A 67 -1.93 -10.92 -1.55
N VAL A 68 -1.49 -9.73 -1.14
CA VAL A 68 -2.11 -8.95 -0.08
C VAL A 68 -2.06 -7.45 -0.37
N VAL A 69 -3.14 -6.76 -0.03
CA VAL A 69 -3.25 -5.30 -0.11
C VAL A 69 -3.28 -4.73 1.32
N LEU A 70 -2.31 -3.87 1.63
CA LEU A 70 -2.28 -3.10 2.87
C LEU A 70 -2.89 -1.73 2.63
N ILE A 71 -4.02 -1.45 3.28
CA ILE A 71 -4.74 -0.19 3.14
C ILE A 71 -4.46 0.67 4.36
N GLY A 72 -3.68 1.73 4.15
CA GLY A 72 -3.42 2.78 5.12
C GLY A 72 -4.49 3.86 5.03
N THR A 73 -5.31 4.02 6.07
CA THR A 73 -6.45 4.94 6.07
C THR A 73 -6.13 6.33 6.62
N GLY A 74 -4.85 6.73 6.66
CA GLY A 74 -4.40 8.00 7.21
C GLY A 74 -3.89 7.85 8.64
N ARG A 75 -4.17 8.82 9.50
CA ARG A 75 -3.69 8.84 10.90
C ARG A 75 -4.40 7.81 11.77
N GLU A 76 -5.63 7.46 11.43
CA GLU A 76 -6.45 6.51 12.18
C GLU A 76 -6.95 5.38 11.28
N GLN A 77 -7.11 4.20 11.85
CA GLN A 77 -7.73 3.07 11.18
C GLN A 77 -9.22 3.32 10.99
N HIS A 78 -9.69 3.25 9.75
CA HIS A 78 -11.11 3.38 9.40
C HIS A 78 -11.66 2.06 8.89
N LEU A 79 -12.86 1.68 9.32
CA LEU A 79 -13.52 0.49 8.81
C LEU A 79 -14.04 0.75 7.38
N LEU A 80 -13.63 -0.08 6.42
CA LEU A 80 -14.11 -0.01 5.05
C LEU A 80 -15.35 -0.90 4.85
N PRO A 81 -16.40 -0.42 4.16
CA PRO A 81 -17.58 -1.22 3.86
C PRO A 81 -17.22 -2.46 3.02
N ALA A 82 -17.79 -3.63 3.36
CA ALA A 82 -17.58 -4.86 2.59
C ALA A 82 -17.96 -4.73 1.10
N ALA A 83 -18.93 -3.85 0.80
CA ALA A 83 -19.35 -3.54 -0.57
C ALA A 83 -18.21 -2.95 -1.44
N LEU A 84 -17.30 -2.20 -0.83
CA LEU A 84 -16.13 -1.61 -1.49
C LEU A 84 -15.10 -2.70 -1.83
N MET A 85 -14.95 -3.69 -0.95
CA MET A 85 -13.93 -4.75 -1.05
C MET A 85 -14.32 -5.92 -1.95
N ARG A 86 -15.52 -5.91 -2.55
CA ARG A 86 -16.05 -7.03 -3.37
C ARG A 86 -15.09 -7.49 -4.46
N GLN A 87 -14.35 -6.57 -5.05
CA GLN A 87 -13.42 -6.86 -6.14
C GLN A 87 -12.18 -7.62 -5.67
N LEU A 88 -11.66 -7.29 -4.48
CA LEU A 88 -10.57 -8.05 -3.88
C LEU A 88 -11.05 -9.46 -3.49
N ILE A 89 -12.26 -9.56 -2.92
CA ILE A 89 -12.89 -10.84 -2.56
C ILE A 89 -13.04 -11.75 -3.79
N SER A 90 -13.59 -11.24 -4.89
CA SER A 90 -13.84 -12.03 -6.10
C SER A 90 -12.55 -12.56 -6.73
N ARG A 91 -11.43 -11.83 -6.55
CA ARG A 91 -10.08 -12.20 -7.01
C ARG A 91 -9.27 -12.99 -5.98
N ARG A 92 -9.84 -13.28 -4.80
CA ARG A 92 -9.17 -13.96 -3.66
C ARG A 92 -7.91 -13.24 -3.18
N ILE A 93 -7.91 -11.92 -3.25
CA ILE A 93 -6.82 -11.08 -2.75
C ILE A 93 -7.09 -10.78 -1.29
N GLY A 94 -6.12 -11.08 -0.42
CA GLY A 94 -6.20 -10.70 0.99
C GLY A 94 -6.06 -9.19 1.14
N TRP A 95 -6.70 -8.60 2.13
CA TRP A 95 -6.45 -7.20 2.49
C TRP A 95 -6.45 -7.01 3.99
N GLU A 96 -5.70 -6.00 4.43
CA GLU A 96 -5.71 -5.54 5.80
C GLU A 96 -5.88 -4.02 5.82
N VAL A 97 -6.68 -3.52 6.76
CA VAL A 97 -6.93 -2.09 6.94
C VAL A 97 -6.32 -1.65 8.25
N MET A 98 -5.48 -0.62 8.20
CA MET A 98 -4.73 -0.10 9.35
C MET A 98 -4.45 1.40 9.15
N ASP A 99 -3.86 2.07 10.14
CA ASP A 99 -3.32 3.42 9.92
C ASP A 99 -2.13 3.39 8.93
N THR A 100 -1.85 4.52 8.27
CA THR A 100 -0.81 4.61 7.24
C THR A 100 0.59 4.30 7.77
N ALA A 101 0.88 4.63 9.04
CA ALA A 101 2.19 4.34 9.63
C ALA A 101 2.38 2.82 9.86
N ALA A 102 1.33 2.12 10.31
CA ALA A 102 1.31 0.67 10.40
C ALA A 102 1.42 0.02 9.02
N ALA A 103 0.69 0.51 8.02
CA ALA A 103 0.76 0.01 6.65
C ALA A 103 2.19 0.13 6.08
N CYS A 104 2.87 1.26 6.30
CA CYS A 104 4.26 1.46 5.89
C CYS A 104 5.22 0.44 6.52
N ARG A 105 5.09 0.17 7.83
CA ARG A 105 5.93 -0.81 8.53
C ARG A 105 5.69 -2.23 8.03
N THR A 106 4.42 -2.63 7.94
CA THR A 106 4.02 -3.97 7.47
C THR A 106 4.43 -4.17 6.02
N TYR A 107 4.27 -3.16 5.17
CA TYR A 107 4.70 -3.19 3.78
C TYR A 107 6.20 -3.49 3.67
N ASN A 108 7.05 -2.78 4.41
CA ASN A 108 8.50 -3.00 4.36
C ASN A 108 8.90 -4.42 4.81
N ILE A 109 8.20 -4.99 5.79
CA ILE A 109 8.44 -6.39 6.21
C ILE A 109 8.10 -7.34 5.06
N LEU A 110 6.91 -7.21 4.48
CA LEU A 110 6.42 -8.11 3.43
C LEU A 110 7.21 -7.96 2.11
N ALA A 111 7.51 -6.73 1.70
CA ALA A 111 8.39 -6.45 0.58
C ALA A 111 9.81 -7.00 0.86
N GLY A 112 10.26 -6.87 2.11
CA GLY A 112 11.50 -7.45 2.62
C GLY A 112 11.55 -8.98 2.64
N GLU A 113 10.40 -9.65 2.59
CA GLU A 113 10.29 -11.10 2.44
C GLU A 113 10.18 -11.54 0.98
N GLY A 114 10.18 -10.60 0.03
CA GLY A 114 9.97 -10.87 -1.39
C GLY A 114 8.52 -11.21 -1.75
N ARG A 115 7.55 -10.90 -0.87
CA ARG A 115 6.12 -11.13 -1.14
C ARG A 115 5.58 -10.10 -2.12
N HIS A 116 4.55 -10.49 -2.88
CA HIS A 116 3.85 -9.57 -3.75
C HIS A 116 2.78 -8.77 -2.98
N VAL A 117 3.25 -7.82 -2.18
CA VAL A 117 2.41 -6.89 -1.39
C VAL A 117 2.12 -5.61 -2.17
N LEU A 118 0.90 -5.10 -2.06
CA LEU A 118 0.52 -3.75 -2.49
C LEU A 118 0.30 -2.86 -1.27
N ALA A 119 0.88 -1.66 -1.25
CA ALA A 119 0.49 -0.59 -0.34
C ALA A 119 -0.47 0.37 -1.04
N ALA A 120 -1.59 0.68 -0.38
CA ALA A 120 -2.54 1.72 -0.77
C ALA A 120 -2.73 2.68 0.40
N LEU A 121 -2.10 3.85 0.33
CA LEU A 121 -1.92 4.75 1.47
C LEU A 121 -2.66 6.06 1.28
N MET A 122 -3.48 6.44 2.24
CA MET A 122 -3.95 7.82 2.41
C MET A 122 -2.90 8.64 3.14
N ILE A 123 -2.67 9.87 2.67
CA ILE A 123 -1.67 10.79 3.24
C ILE A 123 -2.38 12.10 3.58
N GLU A 124 -2.34 12.46 4.87
CA GLU A 124 -2.98 13.64 5.47
C GLU A 124 -2.09 14.29 6.52
#